data_AF-A0A023VWJ5-F1
#
_entry.id   AF-A0A023VWJ5-F1
#
_cell.length_a   1.000
_cell.length_b   1.000
_cell.length_c   1.000
_cell.angle_alpha   90.00
_cell.angle_beta   90.00
_cell.angle_gamma   90.00
#
_symmetry.space_group_name_H-M   'P 1'
#
loop_
_entity.id
_entity.type
_entity.pdbx_description
1 polymer ?
#
loop_
_entity_poly.entity_id
_entity_poly.type
_entity_poly.pdbx_seq_one_letter_code
_entity_poly.pdbx_strand_id
1 'polypeptide(L)'
;FVPISGFNGDNMLEPSTNCPWYKGWKKEGKSGEVTGKTLLEAIDAIEPPVRPANKPLRLPLQDVYKISGIGTVPVGRVETGKIVPGMVVTFAPANVTTEVKSVEMHHQQLKEGLPGDNVGFNVKNVSVKEVRRGNVASDSKNDPASGCASFNAQVIVLNHPGQVGAGYAPVLDCHTAHIACKFSELLEKIDRRTGK
;
A
#
# COMPACT_ATOMS: atom_id res chain seq x y z
N PHE A 1 -21.51 12.62 10.03
CA PHE A 1 -21.47 11.71 11.20
C PHE A 1 -22.76 10.91 11.24
N VAL A 2 -22.68 9.61 11.53
CA VAL A 2 -23.84 8.70 11.52
C VAL A 2 -24.02 8.11 12.93
N PRO A 3 -25.14 8.35 13.63
CA PRO A 3 -25.43 7.66 14.89
C PRO A 3 -25.88 6.23 14.60
N ILE A 4 -25.21 5.22 15.14
CA ILE A 4 -25.47 3.80 14.85
C ILE A 4 -25.63 2.97 16.12
N SER A 5 -26.34 1.84 16.00
CA SER A 5 -26.21 0.70 16.91
C SER A 5 -25.73 -0.51 16.12
N GLY A 6 -24.48 -0.89 16.29
CA GLY A 6 -23.94 -2.07 15.60
C GLY A 6 -24.63 -3.38 16.01
N PHE A 7 -25.14 -3.46 17.24
CA PHE A 7 -25.81 -4.65 17.77
C PHE A 7 -27.26 -4.78 17.25
N ASN A 8 -28.02 -3.69 17.25
CA ASN A 8 -29.44 -3.70 16.85
C ASN A 8 -29.64 -3.38 15.35
N GLY A 9 -28.62 -2.89 14.65
CA GLY A 9 -28.70 -2.53 13.23
C GLY A 9 -29.18 -1.09 12.96
N ASP A 10 -29.41 -0.27 13.98
CA ASP A 10 -29.89 1.11 13.81
C ASP A 10 -28.97 1.92 12.89
N ASN A 11 -29.52 2.48 11.80
CA ASN A 11 -28.81 3.26 10.78
C ASN A 11 -27.64 2.52 10.12
N MET A 12 -27.56 1.18 10.21
CA MET A 12 -26.50 0.41 9.54
C MET A 12 -26.79 0.31 8.03
N LEU A 13 -27.92 -0.31 7.69
CA LEU A 13 -28.39 -0.50 6.32
C LEU A 13 -29.65 0.34 6.02
N GLU A 14 -30.53 0.46 7.02
CA GLU A 14 -31.80 1.16 6.93
C GLU A 14 -31.91 2.26 8.02
N PRO A 15 -32.68 3.33 7.79
CA PRO A 15 -32.89 4.37 8.79
C PRO A 15 -33.57 3.84 10.07
N SER A 16 -33.02 4.19 11.22
CA SER A 16 -33.57 3.83 12.52
C SER A 16 -34.82 4.65 12.86
N THR A 17 -35.85 3.98 13.36
CA THR A 17 -37.04 4.61 13.96
C THR A 17 -36.78 5.09 15.40
N ASN A 18 -35.73 4.61 16.05
CA ASN A 18 -35.34 4.98 17.42
C ASN A 18 -34.68 6.37 17.51
N CYS A 19 -34.35 6.99 16.37
CA CYS A 19 -33.63 8.26 16.30
C CYS A 19 -34.46 9.37 15.59
N PRO A 20 -35.65 9.77 16.10
CA PRO A 20 -36.51 10.75 15.40
C PRO A 20 -35.88 12.14 15.22
N TRP A 21 -34.90 12.46 16.07
CA TRP A 21 -34.11 13.72 16.00
C TRP A 21 -33.12 13.73 14.83
N TYR A 22 -32.68 12.56 14.37
CA TYR A 22 -31.64 12.46 13.35
C TYR A 22 -32.24 12.64 11.94
N LYS A 23 -31.79 13.69 11.25
CA LYS A 23 -32.30 14.04 9.90
C LYS A 23 -31.43 13.51 8.76
N GLY A 24 -30.30 12.90 9.09
CA GLY A 24 -29.30 12.44 8.12
C GLY A 24 -27.96 13.15 8.32
N TRP A 25 -26.95 12.59 7.68
CA TRP A 25 -25.62 13.19 7.55
C TRP A 25 -25.53 13.96 6.23
N LYS A 26 -24.62 14.93 6.22
CA LYS A 26 -24.25 15.73 5.06
C LYS A 26 -22.74 15.83 4.99
N LYS A 27 -22.17 15.78 3.80
CA LYS A 27 -20.75 16.03 3.54
C LYS A 27 -20.57 16.82 2.24
N GLU A 28 -19.54 17.65 2.22
CA GLU A 28 -19.07 18.30 1.00
C GLU A 28 -18.02 17.40 0.34
N GLY A 29 -18.24 17.03 -0.92
CA GLY A 29 -17.32 16.28 -1.77
C GLY A 29 -16.88 17.10 -2.98
N LYS A 30 -15.98 16.54 -3.80
CA LYS A 30 -15.49 17.20 -5.01
C LYS A 30 -16.59 17.39 -6.05
N SER A 31 -17.56 16.48 -6.07
CA SER A 31 -18.72 16.53 -6.97
C SER A 31 -19.92 17.28 -6.37
N GLY A 32 -19.73 17.96 -5.23
CA GLY A 32 -20.77 18.69 -4.54
C GLY A 32 -21.21 18.03 -3.23
N GLU A 33 -22.37 18.47 -2.75
CA GLU A 33 -22.95 18.01 -1.48
C GLU A 33 -23.56 16.62 -1.63
N VAL A 34 -23.21 15.72 -0.70
CA VAL A 34 -23.80 14.39 -0.60
C VAL A 34 -24.47 14.24 0.77
N THR A 35 -25.67 13.67 0.77
CA THR A 35 -26.44 13.42 1.99
C THR A 35 -26.87 11.96 2.06
N GLY A 36 -27.15 11.49 3.27
CA GLY A 36 -27.68 10.15 3.53
C GLY A 36 -28.09 10.02 4.98
N LYS A 37 -28.55 8.84 5.37
CA LYS A 37 -28.96 8.52 6.74
C LYS A 37 -28.17 7.36 7.33
N THR A 38 -27.79 6.38 6.52
CA THR A 38 -27.21 5.13 7.01
C THR A 38 -25.68 5.09 6.88
N LEU A 39 -25.07 4.13 7.56
CA LEU A 39 -23.64 3.87 7.47
C LEU A 39 -23.26 3.32 6.08
N LEU A 40 -24.10 2.45 5.50
CA LEU A 40 -23.89 1.96 4.14
C LEU A 40 -23.86 3.10 3.14
N GLU A 41 -24.84 4.01 3.18
CA GLU A 41 -24.86 5.19 2.30
C GLU A 41 -23.61 6.07 2.52
N ALA A 42 -23.12 6.17 3.76
CA ALA A 42 -21.91 6.95 4.05
C ALA A 42 -20.65 6.30 3.43
N ILE A 43 -20.57 4.97 3.43
CA ILE A 43 -19.49 4.18 2.80
C ILE A 43 -19.58 4.29 1.27
N ASP A 44 -20.77 4.10 0.69
CA ASP A 44 -20.99 4.21 -0.76
C ASP A 44 -20.71 5.61 -1.29
N ALA A 45 -20.92 6.63 -0.45
CA ALA A 45 -20.60 7.99 -0.80
C ALA A 45 -19.08 8.26 -0.85
N ILE A 46 -18.21 7.38 -0.36
CA ILE A 46 -16.75 7.58 -0.42
C ILE A 46 -16.31 7.66 -1.89
N GLU A 47 -15.73 8.79 -2.26
CA GLU A 47 -15.16 8.96 -3.60
C GLU A 47 -13.98 7.99 -3.77
N PRO A 48 -14.00 7.09 -4.77
CA PRO A 48 -12.90 6.16 -4.97
C PRO A 48 -11.60 6.92 -5.26
N PRO A 49 -10.47 6.52 -4.64
CA PRO A 49 -9.19 7.14 -4.94
C PRO A 49 -8.76 6.83 -6.39
N VAL A 50 -8.07 7.79 -7.01
CA VAL A 50 -7.51 7.59 -8.34
C VAL A 50 -6.39 6.55 -8.26
N ARG A 51 -6.55 5.43 -8.96
CA ARG A 51 -5.52 4.37 -9.02
C ARG A 51 -4.35 4.83 -9.89
N PRO A 52 -3.09 4.79 -9.39
CA PRO A 52 -1.93 5.33 -10.10
C PRO A 52 -1.38 4.38 -11.19
N ALA A 53 -2.24 3.93 -12.11
CA ALA A 53 -1.87 2.94 -13.14
C ALA A 53 -0.89 3.46 -14.19
N ASN A 54 -0.83 4.78 -14.40
CA ASN A 54 0.07 5.43 -15.35
C ASN A 54 1.46 5.76 -14.76
N LYS A 55 1.68 5.50 -13.46
CA LYS A 55 2.99 5.67 -12.83
C LYS A 55 3.89 4.45 -13.09
N PRO A 56 5.21 4.55 -12.88
CA PRO A 56 6.09 3.38 -12.90
C PRO A 56 5.63 2.25 -11.98
N LEU A 57 5.92 1.01 -12.34
CA LEU A 57 5.58 -0.15 -11.52
C LEU A 57 6.33 -0.12 -10.18
N ARG A 58 5.60 -0.25 -9.07
CA ARG A 58 6.14 -0.58 -7.75
C ARG A 58 5.27 -1.65 -7.12
N LEU A 59 5.87 -2.82 -6.88
CA LEU A 59 5.20 -3.97 -6.29
C LEU A 59 6.08 -4.53 -5.15
N PRO A 60 5.87 -4.05 -3.91
CA PRO A 60 6.56 -4.58 -2.73
C PRO A 60 6.17 -6.04 -2.48
N LEU A 61 7.18 -6.89 -2.31
CA LEU A 61 6.99 -8.32 -2.08
C LEU A 61 6.54 -8.57 -0.64
N GLN A 62 5.45 -9.28 -0.49
CA GLN A 62 4.95 -9.78 0.79
C GLN A 62 5.57 -11.14 1.11
N ASP A 63 5.63 -12.03 0.13
CA ASP A 63 6.17 -13.38 0.25
C ASP A 63 6.79 -13.85 -1.08
N VAL A 64 7.60 -14.91 -1.02
CA VAL A 64 8.20 -15.55 -2.19
C VAL A 64 8.12 -17.07 -2.02
N TYR A 65 7.46 -17.73 -2.95
CA TYR A 65 7.25 -19.18 -2.92
C TYR A 65 8.06 -19.90 -4.00
N LYS A 66 8.45 -21.14 -3.71
CA LYS A 66 8.94 -22.10 -4.71
C LYS A 66 7.85 -23.12 -4.97
N ILE A 67 7.24 -23.08 -6.15
CA ILE A 67 6.17 -24.00 -6.53
C ILE A 67 6.73 -25.05 -7.49
N SER A 68 6.54 -26.33 -7.15
CA SER A 68 6.99 -27.46 -7.99
C SER A 68 6.38 -27.36 -9.39
N GLY A 69 7.20 -27.52 -10.43
CA GLY A 69 6.77 -27.42 -11.84
C GLY A 69 6.56 -26.01 -12.38
N ILE A 70 6.39 -24.99 -11.52
CA ILE A 70 6.18 -23.59 -11.93
C ILE A 70 7.46 -22.77 -11.79
N GLY A 71 8.16 -22.92 -10.66
CA GLY A 71 9.36 -22.14 -10.33
C GLY A 71 9.15 -21.18 -9.17
N THR A 72 9.73 -19.98 -9.28
CA THR A 72 9.70 -18.95 -8.23
C THR A 72 8.52 -18.02 -8.46
N VAL A 73 7.68 -17.87 -7.43
CA VAL A 73 6.47 -17.05 -7.47
C VAL A 73 6.50 -16.04 -6.32
N PRO A 74 6.96 -14.80 -6.57
CA PRO A 74 6.74 -13.69 -5.65
C PRO A 74 5.27 -13.28 -5.58
N VAL A 75 4.86 -12.82 -4.41
CA VAL A 75 3.50 -12.35 -4.14
C VAL A 75 3.56 -10.97 -3.50
N GLY A 76 2.69 -10.06 -3.93
CA GLY A 76 2.59 -8.74 -3.33
C GLY A 76 1.45 -7.91 -3.92
N ARG A 77 1.32 -6.69 -3.40
CA ARG A 77 0.34 -5.73 -3.90
C ARG A 77 0.98 -4.81 -4.93
N VAL A 78 0.30 -4.60 -6.04
CA VAL A 78 0.68 -3.53 -6.99
C VAL A 78 0.32 -2.18 -6.35
N GLU A 79 1.32 -1.36 -6.01
CA GLU A 79 1.07 -0.03 -5.41
C GLU A 79 0.93 1.05 -6.48
N THR A 80 1.79 0.99 -7.52
CA THR A 80 1.75 1.89 -8.66
C THR A 80 2.05 1.15 -9.96
N GLY A 81 1.63 1.74 -11.09
CA GLY A 81 1.82 1.15 -12.40
C GLY A 81 0.99 -0.11 -12.62
N LYS A 82 1.49 -1.00 -13.47
CA LYS A 82 0.86 -2.29 -13.76
C LYS A 82 1.91 -3.36 -14.02
N ILE A 83 1.55 -4.61 -13.76
CA ILE A 83 2.38 -5.77 -14.06
C ILE A 83 1.70 -6.61 -15.13
N VAL A 84 2.43 -7.00 -16.17
CA VAL A 84 1.91 -7.82 -17.28
C VAL A 84 2.83 -9.01 -17.53
N PRO A 85 2.30 -10.17 -17.97
CA PRO A 85 3.13 -11.22 -18.53
C PRO A 85 4.01 -10.69 -19.68
N GLY A 86 5.26 -11.14 -19.74
CA GLY A 86 6.28 -10.68 -20.69
C GLY A 86 7.02 -9.41 -20.26
N MET A 87 6.58 -8.72 -19.20
CA MET A 87 7.32 -7.58 -18.65
C MET A 87 8.66 -8.05 -18.08
N VAL A 88 9.72 -7.28 -18.34
CA VAL A 88 11.03 -7.50 -17.69
C VAL A 88 11.08 -6.64 -16.44
N VAL A 89 11.14 -7.27 -15.28
CA VAL A 89 11.12 -6.62 -13.98
C VAL A 89 12.47 -6.70 -13.28
N THR A 90 12.80 -5.67 -12.51
CA THR A 90 13.97 -5.61 -11.63
C THR A 90 13.51 -5.59 -10.16
N PHE A 91 14.18 -6.40 -9.33
CA PHE A 91 13.94 -6.47 -7.89
C PHE A 91 14.98 -5.66 -7.12
N ALA A 92 14.55 -4.58 -6.47
CA ALA A 92 15.39 -3.81 -5.58
C ALA A 92 15.31 -4.32 -4.12
N PRO A 93 16.38 -4.22 -3.32
CA PRO A 93 17.71 -3.71 -3.67
C PRO A 93 18.66 -4.78 -4.23
N ALA A 94 18.19 -6.01 -4.47
CA ALA A 94 19.03 -7.12 -4.95
C ALA A 94 19.56 -6.93 -6.38
N ASN A 95 18.95 -6.03 -7.17
CA ASN A 95 19.26 -5.73 -8.56
C ASN A 95 19.19 -6.96 -9.49
N VAL A 96 18.33 -7.92 -9.16
CA VAL A 96 18.03 -9.08 -9.99
C VAL A 96 16.98 -8.69 -11.03
N THR A 97 17.23 -9.00 -12.30
CA THR A 97 16.31 -8.69 -13.41
C THR A 97 15.86 -9.96 -14.11
N THR A 98 14.57 -10.07 -14.39
CA THR A 98 13.97 -11.25 -15.02
C THR A 98 12.67 -10.92 -15.74
N GLU A 99 12.18 -11.84 -16.57
CA GLU A 99 10.91 -11.73 -17.27
C GLU A 99 9.78 -12.40 -16.48
N VAL A 100 8.66 -11.69 -16.33
CA VAL A 100 7.41 -12.20 -15.75
C VAL A 100 6.74 -13.14 -16.76
N LYS A 101 6.43 -14.37 -16.37
CA LYS A 101 5.79 -15.36 -17.26
C LYS A 101 4.28 -15.41 -17.15
N SER A 102 3.76 -15.28 -15.95
CA SER A 102 2.33 -15.22 -15.69
C SER A 102 2.08 -14.31 -14.49
N VAL A 103 0.88 -13.76 -14.43
CA VAL A 103 0.35 -13.01 -13.29
C VAL A 103 -0.97 -13.66 -12.92
N GLU A 104 -1.20 -13.91 -11.64
CA GLU A 104 -2.36 -14.61 -11.11
C GLU A 104 -2.90 -13.90 -9.86
N MET A 105 -4.23 -13.92 -9.71
CA MET A 105 -4.92 -13.46 -8.51
C MET A 105 -6.05 -14.43 -8.19
N HIS A 106 -6.15 -14.90 -6.94
CA HIS A 106 -7.16 -15.87 -6.52
C HIS A 106 -7.26 -17.12 -7.44
N HIS A 107 -6.11 -17.68 -7.86
CA HIS A 107 -6.00 -18.83 -8.76
C HIS A 107 -6.56 -18.62 -10.17
N GLN A 108 -6.73 -17.36 -10.60
CA GLN A 108 -7.09 -17.02 -11.97
C GLN A 108 -5.96 -16.24 -12.63
N GLN A 109 -5.65 -16.59 -13.87
CA GLN A 109 -4.63 -15.90 -14.66
C GLN A 109 -5.16 -14.54 -15.12
N LEU A 110 -4.35 -13.51 -14.91
CA LEU A 110 -4.64 -12.14 -15.30
C LEU A 110 -3.86 -11.75 -16.56
N LYS A 111 -4.49 -10.92 -17.40
CA LYS A 111 -3.81 -10.24 -18.51
C LYS A 111 -2.87 -9.14 -18.01
N GLU A 112 -3.29 -8.45 -16.95
CA GLU A 112 -2.51 -7.45 -16.25
C GLU A 112 -2.98 -7.36 -14.79
N GLY A 113 -2.06 -7.04 -13.88
CA GLY A 113 -2.37 -6.65 -12.49
C GLY A 113 -2.30 -5.13 -12.35
N LEU A 114 -3.31 -4.53 -11.73
CA LEU A 114 -3.49 -3.09 -11.58
C LEU A 114 -3.28 -2.64 -10.13
N PRO A 115 -3.08 -1.33 -9.86
CA PRO A 115 -2.86 -0.84 -8.51
C PRO A 115 -3.99 -1.26 -7.56
N GLY A 116 -3.63 -1.85 -6.42
CA GLY A 116 -4.55 -2.41 -5.42
C GLY A 116 -4.70 -3.93 -5.49
N ASP A 117 -4.36 -4.56 -6.60
CA ASP A 117 -4.46 -6.02 -6.76
C ASP A 117 -3.35 -6.71 -5.97
N ASN A 118 -3.69 -7.78 -5.26
CA ASN A 118 -2.72 -8.66 -4.60
C ASN A 118 -2.49 -9.85 -5.54
N VAL A 119 -1.32 -9.87 -6.17
CA VAL A 119 -1.01 -10.82 -7.26
C VAL A 119 0.16 -11.71 -6.89
N GLY A 120 0.12 -12.95 -7.35
CA GLY A 120 1.28 -13.81 -7.50
C GLY A 120 1.76 -13.77 -8.94
N PHE A 121 3.05 -13.75 -9.19
CA PHE A 121 3.58 -13.74 -10.56
C PHE A 121 4.77 -14.68 -10.70
N ASN A 122 4.81 -15.46 -11.78
CA ASN A 122 5.90 -16.40 -12.03
C ASN A 122 7.08 -15.69 -12.71
N VAL A 123 8.30 -15.95 -12.24
CA VAL A 123 9.54 -15.46 -12.86
C VAL A 123 10.52 -16.59 -13.15
N LYS A 124 11.28 -16.48 -14.24
CA LYS A 124 12.31 -17.47 -14.60
C LYS A 124 13.68 -17.11 -14.02
N ASN A 125 14.52 -18.12 -13.83
CA ASN A 125 15.95 -17.97 -13.53
C ASN A 125 16.27 -17.11 -12.29
N VAL A 126 15.32 -16.98 -11.35
CA VAL A 126 15.52 -16.34 -10.06
C VAL A 126 15.21 -17.37 -8.99
N SER A 127 16.14 -17.58 -8.06
CA SER A 127 15.96 -18.42 -6.89
C SER A 127 15.19 -17.68 -5.80
N VAL A 128 14.38 -18.41 -5.03
CA VAL A 128 13.72 -17.88 -3.82
C VAL A 128 14.68 -17.34 -2.75
N LYS A 129 15.98 -17.63 -2.88
CA LYS A 129 17.02 -17.08 -1.98
C LYS A 129 17.52 -15.70 -2.40
N GLU A 130 17.29 -15.29 -3.65
CA GLU A 130 17.79 -14.04 -4.22
C GLU A 130 16.81 -12.87 -4.01
N VAL A 131 15.53 -13.19 -3.83
CA VAL A 131 14.46 -12.23 -3.58
C VAL A 131 13.69 -12.62 -2.33
N ARG A 132 13.23 -11.64 -1.55
CA ARG A 132 12.53 -11.86 -0.28
C ARG A 132 11.50 -10.78 0.00
N ARG A 133 10.68 -11.00 1.04
CA ARG A 133 9.80 -9.98 1.61
C ARG A 133 10.55 -8.66 1.83
N GLY A 134 9.91 -7.56 1.48
CA GLY A 134 10.48 -6.21 1.58
C GLY A 134 11.27 -5.77 0.35
N ASN A 135 11.64 -6.67 -0.57
CA ASN A 135 12.12 -6.24 -1.89
C ASN A 135 10.97 -5.62 -2.71
N VAL A 136 11.32 -4.81 -3.69
CA VAL A 136 10.35 -4.13 -4.56
C VAL A 136 10.60 -4.53 -6.00
N ALA A 137 9.61 -5.14 -6.63
CA ALA A 137 9.63 -5.37 -8.07
C ALA A 137 9.19 -4.09 -8.81
N SER A 138 9.85 -3.82 -9.94
CA SER A 138 9.62 -2.65 -10.78
C SER A 138 9.88 -2.98 -12.24
N ASP A 139 9.34 -2.20 -13.17
CA ASP A 139 9.64 -2.36 -14.60
C ASP A 139 11.09 -1.91 -14.86
N SER A 140 11.90 -2.81 -15.42
CA SER A 140 13.31 -2.55 -15.75
C SER A 140 13.50 -1.41 -16.76
N LYS A 141 12.46 -1.10 -17.56
CA LYS A 141 12.52 -0.12 -18.66
C LYS A 141 11.91 1.23 -18.30
N ASN A 142 11.24 1.35 -17.15
CA ASN A 142 10.51 2.56 -16.78
C ASN A 142 10.73 2.87 -15.30
N ASP A 143 11.76 3.66 -15.01
CA ASP A 143 12.15 4.08 -13.66
C ASP A 143 12.26 2.88 -12.69
N PRO A 144 13.24 1.98 -12.90
CA PRO A 144 13.42 0.82 -12.03
C PRO A 144 13.74 1.24 -10.60
N ALA A 145 13.16 0.54 -9.62
CA ALA A 145 13.46 0.75 -8.22
C ALA A 145 14.93 0.43 -7.92
N SER A 146 15.49 1.12 -6.92
CA SER A 146 16.86 0.92 -6.45
C SER A 146 16.92 0.95 -4.92
N GLY A 147 18.00 0.40 -4.36
CA GLY A 147 18.29 0.57 -2.94
C GLY A 147 18.68 2.01 -2.63
N CYS A 148 18.37 2.48 -1.42
CA CYS A 148 18.85 3.76 -0.91
C CYS A 148 19.96 3.53 0.14
N ALA A 149 21.01 4.35 0.10
CA ALA A 149 22.04 4.35 1.14
C ALA A 149 21.58 5.14 2.38
N SER A 150 20.84 6.21 2.16
CA SER A 150 20.20 7.04 3.17
C SER A 150 19.01 7.77 2.53
N PHE A 151 18.12 8.30 3.36
CA PHE A 151 17.02 9.13 2.93
C PHE A 151 16.70 10.16 4.03
N ASN A 152 16.20 11.32 3.61
CA ASN A 152 15.64 12.30 4.53
C ASN A 152 14.12 12.05 4.63
N ALA A 153 13.58 12.13 5.84
CA ALA A 153 12.15 11.99 6.07
C ALA A 153 11.68 12.99 7.13
N GLN A 154 10.48 13.51 6.94
CA GLN A 154 9.79 14.25 7.98
C GLN A 154 9.08 13.26 8.90
N VAL A 155 9.39 13.33 10.20
CA VAL A 155 8.86 12.40 11.21
C VAL A 155 8.05 13.15 12.26
N ILE A 156 6.99 12.51 12.75
CA ILE A 156 6.22 12.99 13.91
C ILE A 156 6.50 12.03 15.07
N VAL A 157 7.10 12.54 16.14
CA VAL A 157 7.31 11.76 17.36
C VAL A 157 5.97 11.65 18.10
N LEU A 158 5.49 10.42 18.27
CA LEU A 158 4.29 10.13 19.06
C LEU A 158 4.62 10.13 20.55
N ASN A 159 3.61 9.95 21.41
CA ASN A 159 3.83 9.87 22.85
C ASN A 159 4.78 8.72 23.18
N HIS A 160 5.97 9.05 23.68
CA HIS A 160 7.06 8.13 23.91
C HIS A 160 7.79 8.53 25.21
N PRO A 161 8.09 7.59 26.12
CA PRO A 161 8.64 7.92 27.45
C PRO A 161 10.10 8.40 27.41
N GLY A 162 10.81 8.15 26.32
CA GLY A 162 12.21 8.54 26.14
C GLY A 162 12.41 9.68 25.14
N GLN A 163 13.65 10.16 25.04
CA GLN A 163 14.07 11.16 24.07
C GLN A 163 14.63 10.51 22.81
N VAL A 164 14.41 11.14 21.65
CA VAL A 164 14.99 10.72 20.36
C VAL A 164 16.13 11.68 20.03
N GLY A 165 17.32 11.14 19.80
CA GLY A 165 18.51 11.88 19.41
C GLY A 165 19.19 11.28 18.19
N ALA A 166 20.17 12.00 17.64
CA ALA A 166 21.04 11.45 16.61
C ALA A 166 21.72 10.16 17.13
N GLY A 167 21.73 9.14 16.30
CA GLY A 167 22.19 7.80 16.64
C GLY A 167 21.10 6.82 17.08
N TYR A 168 19.89 7.29 17.37
CA TYR A 168 18.74 6.41 17.64
C TYR A 168 18.48 5.50 16.43
N ALA A 169 18.35 4.18 16.66
CA ALA A 169 18.26 3.18 15.59
C ALA A 169 17.05 2.25 15.76
N PRO A 170 15.81 2.78 15.63
CA PRO A 170 14.61 1.96 15.69
C PRO A 170 14.45 1.10 14.43
N VAL A 171 13.57 0.11 14.52
CA VAL A 171 13.07 -0.57 13.32
C VAL A 171 12.02 0.28 12.63
N LEU A 172 12.16 0.46 11.32
CA LEU A 172 11.18 1.12 10.47
C LEU A 172 10.44 0.06 9.66
N ASP A 173 9.12 0.15 9.72
CA ASP A 173 8.22 -0.50 8.79
C ASP A 173 7.92 0.47 7.64
N CYS A 174 8.36 0.11 6.43
CA CYS A 174 8.07 0.84 5.21
C CYS A 174 7.60 -0.18 4.17
N HIS A 175 6.43 0.03 3.58
CA HIS A 175 5.76 -0.98 2.73
C HIS A 175 5.73 -2.37 3.39
N THR A 176 6.40 -3.35 2.80
CA THR A 176 6.59 -4.71 3.34
C THR A 176 7.97 -4.94 3.96
N ALA A 177 8.85 -3.95 3.93
CA ALA A 177 10.17 -4.01 4.54
C ALA A 177 10.11 -3.66 6.03
N HIS A 178 10.93 -4.37 6.80
CA HIS A 178 11.06 -4.23 8.24
C HIS A 178 12.57 -4.21 8.56
N ILE A 179 13.14 -3.02 8.71
CA ILE A 179 14.60 -2.81 8.74
C ILE A 179 14.96 -1.78 9.80
N ALA A 180 16.01 -2.06 10.60
CA ALA A 180 16.58 -1.08 11.52
C ALA A 180 17.24 0.08 10.74
N CYS A 181 16.83 1.31 11.02
CA CYS A 181 17.39 2.51 10.40
C CYS A 181 17.92 3.45 11.47
N LYS A 182 19.14 3.94 11.29
CA LYS A 182 19.77 4.90 12.20
C LYS A 182 19.38 6.32 11.81
N PHE A 183 18.93 7.10 12.79
CA PHE A 183 18.74 8.54 12.67
C PHE A 183 20.13 9.17 12.68
N SER A 184 20.74 9.33 11.50
CA SER A 184 22.12 9.84 11.37
C SER A 184 22.23 11.27 11.87
N GLU A 185 21.29 12.11 11.42
CA GLU A 185 21.25 13.55 11.70
C GLU A 185 19.81 13.99 11.96
N LEU A 186 19.64 14.98 12.85
CA LEU A 186 18.37 15.67 13.06
C LEU A 186 18.50 17.06 12.43
N LEU A 187 18.06 17.17 11.17
CA LEU A 187 18.29 18.35 10.34
C LEU A 187 17.51 19.58 10.84
N GLU A 188 16.22 19.39 11.13
CA GLU A 188 15.30 20.48 11.44
C GLU A 188 14.28 20.05 12.51
N LYS A 189 13.79 21.02 13.28
CA LYS A 189 12.65 20.86 14.17
C LYS A 189 11.50 21.70 13.65
N ILE A 190 10.42 21.03 13.26
CA ILE A 190 9.30 21.64 12.55
C ILE A 190 8.06 21.70 13.45
N ASP A 191 7.35 22.83 13.44
CA ASP A 191 6.02 22.96 14.03
C ASP A 191 4.99 22.16 13.20
N ARG A 192 4.36 21.18 13.84
CA ARG A 192 3.41 20.26 13.17
C ARG A 192 2.20 20.97 12.53
N ARG A 193 1.80 22.14 13.03
CA ARG A 193 0.60 22.85 12.55
C ARG A 193 0.92 23.74 11.36
N THR A 194 2.08 24.37 11.36
CA THR A 194 2.45 25.40 10.39
C THR A 194 3.46 24.92 9.36
N GLY A 195 4.17 23.82 9.62
CA GLY A 195 5.22 23.30 8.75
C GLY A 195 6.47 24.17 8.70
N LYS A 196 6.60 25.14 9.62
CA LYS A 196 7.75 26.02 9.77
C LYS A 196 8.76 25.48 10.80
#